data_AF-A0A9D1DA81-F1
#
_entry.id   AF-A0A9D1DA81-F1
#
_cell.length_a   1.000
_cell.length_b   1.000
_cell.length_c   1.000
_cell.angle_alpha   90.00
_cell.angle_beta   90.00
_cell.angle_gamma   90.00
#
_symmetry.space_group_name_H-M   'P 1'
#
loop_
_entity.id
_entity.type
_entity.pdbx_description
1 polymer ?
#
loop_
_entity_poly.entity_id
_entity_poly.type
_entity_poly.pdbx_seq_one_letter_code
_entity_poly.pdbx_strand_id
1 'polypeptide(L)'
;MLVGGILIFGDEMSKSEKLILEAFMKLKKPALISCEFDTANDYLAGYVSRFLSGERFSVDFNAFSKSEYELLNQTITKNFCSAEGKDLLSYVLLTKLVCNILNKYKVE
;
A
#
# COMPACT_ATOMS: atom_id res chain seq x y z
N MET A 1 33.28 27.71 3.14
CA MET A 1 32.89 26.72 2.11
C MET A 1 31.98 25.71 2.77
N LEU A 2 30.67 25.87 2.60
CA LEU A 2 29.66 24.90 2.99
C LEU A 2 29.60 23.86 1.86
N VAL A 3 29.96 22.62 2.14
CA VAL A 3 29.79 21.50 1.20
C VAL A 3 28.60 20.68 1.66
N GLY A 4 27.53 20.74 0.85
CA GLY A 4 26.58 19.67 0.64
C GLY A 4 25.79 19.20 1.86
N GLY A 5 24.72 19.92 2.19
CA GLY A 5 23.73 19.46 3.14
C GLY A 5 23.14 18.11 2.75
N ILE A 6 23.39 17.10 3.57
CA ILE A 6 22.45 16.00 3.75
C ILE A 6 21.57 16.44 4.92
N LEU A 7 20.43 17.04 4.59
CA LEU A 7 19.33 17.15 5.53
C LEU A 7 18.78 15.72 5.72
N ILE A 8 19.40 14.95 6.62
CA ILE A 8 18.74 13.79 7.21
C ILE A 8 17.73 14.34 8.21
N PHE A 9 16.60 14.84 7.71
CA PHE A 9 15.42 14.98 8.56
C PHE A 9 14.93 13.56 8.83
N GLY A 10 15.36 13.04 9.97
CA GLY A 10 14.97 11.75 10.50
C GLY A 10 13.47 11.73 10.74
N ASP A 11 12.78 11.04 9.87
CA ASP A 11 11.62 10.28 10.27
C ASP A 11 12.02 8.82 9.99
N GLU A 12 12.77 8.24 10.93
CA GLU A 12 13.18 6.84 10.81
C GLU A 12 11.91 5.99 10.76
N MET A 13 11.67 5.37 9.60
CA MET A 13 10.54 4.46 9.40
C MET A 13 10.53 3.41 10.51
N SER A 14 9.41 3.30 11.20
CA SER A 14 9.30 2.34 12.29
C SER A 14 9.46 0.91 11.79
N LYS A 15 9.98 0.03 12.65
CA LYS A 15 10.10 -1.40 12.33
C LYS A 15 8.75 -1.99 11.90
N SER A 16 7.65 -1.53 12.50
CA SER A 16 6.30 -1.98 12.17
C SER A 16 5.89 -1.57 10.75
N GLU A 17 6.13 -0.32 10.36
CA GLU A 17 5.85 0.16 9.00
C GLU A 17 6.66 -0.62 7.96
N LYS A 18 7.94 -0.88 8.24
CA LYS A 18 8.77 -1.71 7.37
C LYS A 18 8.21 -3.13 7.20
N LEU A 19 7.81 -3.77 8.31
CA LEU A 19 7.20 -5.10 8.27
C LEU A 19 5.86 -5.11 7.51
N ILE A 20 5.07 -4.05 7.61
CA ILE A 20 3.82 -3.89 6.86
C ILE A 20 4.10 -3.82 5.35
N LEU A 21 5.08 -3.02 4.93
CA LEU A 21 5.49 -2.92 3.53
C LEU A 21 6.01 -4.27 3.00
N GLU A 22 6.84 -4.96 3.79
CA GLU A 22 7.34 -6.30 3.43
C GLU A 22 6.23 -7.35 3.37
N ALA A 23 5.22 -7.27 4.26
CA ALA A 23 4.06 -8.16 4.25
C ALA A 23 3.21 -7.96 2.99
N PHE A 24 3.02 -6.71 2.57
CA PHE A 24 2.32 -6.40 1.32
C PHE A 24 3.01 -7.04 0.10
N MET A 25 4.34 -6.97 0.02
CA MET A 25 5.11 -7.59 -1.07
C MET A 25 4.99 -9.12 -1.12
N LYS A 26 4.58 -9.76 -0.03
CA LYS A 26 4.42 -11.22 0.07
C LYS A 26 2.96 -11.67 -0.03
N LEU A 27 2.02 -10.73 -0.03
CA LEU A 27 0.61 -11.05 0.03
C LEU A 27 0.15 -11.62 -1.31
N LYS A 28 -0.52 -12.78 -1.26
CA LYS A 28 -1.15 -13.34 -2.45
C LYS A 28 -2.41 -12.56 -2.77
N LYS A 29 -2.68 -12.41 -4.07
CA LYS A 29 -3.93 -11.88 -4.57
C LYS A 29 -5.13 -12.68 -4.03
N PRO A 30 -6.13 -12.05 -3.40
CA PRO A 30 -7.35 -12.73 -2.94
C PRO A 30 -8.14 -13.32 -4.10
N ALA A 31 -8.81 -14.45 -3.89
CA ALA A 31 -9.61 -15.10 -4.94
C ALA A 31 -10.81 -14.26 -5.42
N LEU A 32 -11.33 -13.37 -4.57
CA LEU A 32 -12.49 -12.51 -4.87
C LEU A 32 -12.13 -11.22 -5.61
N ILE A 33 -10.85 -10.93 -5.86
CA ILE A 33 -10.45 -9.70 -6.53
C ILE A 33 -10.34 -9.94 -8.05
N SER A 34 -11.00 -9.09 -8.85
CA SER A 34 -11.01 -9.22 -10.31
C SER A 34 -9.66 -8.83 -10.93
N CYS A 35 -9.45 -9.16 -12.21
CA CYS A 35 -8.22 -8.79 -12.94
C CYS A 35 -8.03 -7.27 -13.08
N GLU A 36 -9.11 -6.48 -12.99
CA GLU A 36 -9.04 -5.01 -13.13
C GLU A 36 -8.23 -4.36 -12.01
N PHE A 37 -8.14 -5.01 -10.84
CA PHE A 37 -7.33 -4.56 -9.71
C PHE A 37 -5.86 -4.97 -9.80
N ASP A 38 -5.48 -5.90 -10.69
CA ASP A 38 -4.10 -6.41 -10.78
C ASP A 38 -3.12 -5.31 -11.17
N THR A 39 -3.50 -4.51 -12.16
CA THR A 39 -2.65 -3.43 -12.68
C THR A 39 -2.33 -2.39 -11.61
N ALA A 40 -3.29 -2.05 -10.75
CA ALA A 40 -3.09 -1.10 -9.66
C ALA A 40 -2.15 -1.66 -8.57
N ASN A 41 -2.23 -2.97 -8.31
CA ASN A 41 -1.43 -3.64 -7.30
C ASN A 41 0.01 -3.85 -7.74
N ASP A 42 0.23 -4.29 -8.98
CA ASP A 42 1.57 -4.43 -9.56
C ASP A 42 2.28 -3.06 -9.61
N TYR A 43 1.53 -2.01 -9.93
CA TYR A 43 2.01 -0.64 -9.87
C TYR A 43 2.44 -0.28 -8.44
N LEU A 44 1.58 -0.47 -7.43
CA LEU A 44 1.90 -0.14 -6.03
C LEU A 44 3.08 -0.96 -5.49
N ALA A 45 3.19 -2.25 -5.84
CA ALA A 45 4.30 -3.11 -5.45
C ALA A 45 5.66 -2.59 -5.97
N GLY A 46 5.68 -2.03 -7.19
CA GLY A 46 6.85 -1.35 -7.74
C GLY A 46 7.30 -0.15 -6.88
N TYR A 47 6.35 0.67 -6.42
CA TYR A 47 6.66 1.79 -5.52
C TYR A 47 7.14 1.34 -4.15
N VAL A 48 6.51 0.32 -3.56
CA VAL A 48 6.92 -0.22 -2.26
C VAL A 48 8.34 -0.77 -2.32
N SER A 49 8.70 -1.51 -3.38
CA SER A 49 10.05 -2.04 -3.55
C SER A 49 11.12 -0.93 -3.63
N ARG A 50 10.84 0.13 -4.39
CA ARG A 50 11.72 1.29 -4.52
C ARG A 50 11.80 2.10 -3.23
N PHE A 51 10.68 2.27 -2.54
CA PHE A 51 10.60 2.94 -1.24
C PHE A 51 11.46 2.24 -0.18
N LEU A 52 11.37 0.91 -0.11
CA LEU A 52 12.18 0.07 0.78
C LEU A 52 13.68 0.14 0.45
N SER A 53 14.03 0.49 -0.79
CA SER A 53 15.41 0.72 -1.23
C SER A 53 15.92 2.14 -0.94
N GLY A 54 15.09 3.00 -0.33
CA GLY A 54 15.45 4.36 0.08
C GLY A 54 14.86 5.47 -0.81
N GLU A 55 14.15 5.12 -1.89
CA GLU A 55 13.53 6.13 -2.74
C GLU A 55 12.35 6.81 -2.03
N ARG A 56 12.11 8.09 -2.33
CA ARG A 56 10.97 8.86 -1.86
C ARG A 56 10.29 9.51 -3.06
N PHE A 57 9.00 9.76 -2.93
CA PHE A 57 8.16 10.21 -4.04
C PHE A 57 7.40 11.48 -3.65
N SER A 58 7.06 12.31 -4.63
CA SER A 58 6.19 13.48 -4.45
C SER A 58 4.73 13.23 -4.86
N VAL A 59 4.43 12.00 -5.30
CA VAL A 59 3.10 11.60 -5.72
C VAL A 59 2.25 11.16 -4.54
N ASP A 60 0.94 11.37 -4.63
CA ASP A 60 -0.02 10.83 -3.66
C ASP A 60 -0.44 9.41 -4.07
N PHE A 61 -0.33 8.49 -3.11
CA PHE A 61 -0.79 7.12 -3.26
C PHE A 61 -2.21 7.00 -2.71
N ASN A 62 -3.12 6.50 -3.54
CA ASN A 62 -4.45 6.10 -3.12
C ASN A 62 -4.70 4.67 -3.56
N ALA A 63 -5.13 3.82 -2.62
CA ALA A 63 -5.28 2.40 -2.86
C ALA A 63 -6.39 2.08 -3.87
N PHE A 64 -7.51 2.79 -3.78
CA PHE A 64 -8.68 2.56 -4.63
C PHE A 64 -9.44 3.87 -4.86
N SER A 65 -9.99 4.03 -6.05
CA SER A 65 -10.98 5.05 -6.37
C SER A 65 -12.27 4.83 -5.57
N LYS A 66 -13.16 5.83 -5.56
CA LYS A 66 -14.44 5.73 -4.85
C LYS A 66 -15.30 4.58 -5.37
N SER A 67 -15.40 4.43 -6.69
CA SER A 67 -16.16 3.35 -7.33
C SER A 67 -15.59 1.96 -7.02
N GLU A 68 -14.26 1.84 -7.01
CA GLU A 68 -13.59 0.61 -6.62
C GLU A 68 -13.86 0.24 -5.15
N TYR A 69 -13.79 1.21 -4.24
CA TYR A 69 -14.16 1.00 -2.84
C TYR A 69 -15.60 0.53 -2.67
N GLU A 70 -16.54 1.09 -3.41
CA GLU A 70 -17.95 0.69 -3.35
C GLU A 70 -18.14 -0.77 -3.78
N LEU A 71 -17.50 -1.18 -4.87
CA LEU A 71 -17.52 -2.56 -5.36
C LEU A 71 -16.86 -3.54 -4.37
N LEU A 72 -15.69 -3.18 -3.85
CA LEU A 72 -14.97 -3.98 -2.85
C LEU A 72 -15.80 -4.13 -1.57
N ASN A 73 -16.42 -3.05 -1.09
CA ASN A 73 -17.25 -3.07 0.12
C ASN A 73 -18.49 -3.95 -0.05
N GLN A 74 -19.17 -3.88 -1.19
CA GLN A 74 -20.28 -4.79 -1.50
C GLN A 74 -19.82 -6.25 -1.53
N THR A 75 -18.66 -6.52 -2.12
CA THR A 75 -18.10 -7.88 -2.23
C THR A 75 -17.71 -8.43 -0.86
N ILE A 76 -17.05 -7.62 -0.02
CA ILE A 76 -16.69 -7.97 1.36
C ILE A 76 -17.95 -8.23 2.19
N THR A 77 -18.96 -7.35 2.11
CA THR A 77 -20.20 -7.50 2.88
C THR A 77 -20.93 -8.79 2.55
N LYS A 78 -21.00 -9.15 1.26
CA LYS A 78 -21.62 -10.41 0.80
C LYS A 78 -20.88 -11.66 1.29
N ASN A 79 -19.57 -11.56 1.53
CA ASN A 79 -18.70 -12.70 1.85
C ASN A 79 -18.08 -12.60 3.26
N PHE A 80 -18.54 -11.70 4.13
CA PHE A 80 -17.84 -11.33 5.38
C PHE A 80 -17.57 -12.53 6.31
N CYS A 81 -18.47 -13.52 6.30
CA CYS A 81 -18.33 -14.73 7.11
C CYS A 81 -17.45 -15.82 6.46
N SER A 82 -17.09 -15.69 5.18
CA SER A 82 -16.26 -16.65 4.45
C SER A 82 -14.77 -16.37 4.65
N ALA A 83 -13.92 -17.37 4.37
CA ALA A 83 -12.47 -17.19 4.42
C ALA A 83 -12.03 -16.18 3.37
N GLU A 84 -12.57 -16.28 2.16
CA GLU A 84 -12.25 -15.43 1.02
C GLU A 84 -12.65 -13.97 1.26
N GLY A 85 -13.79 -13.72 1.92
CA GLY A 85 -14.20 -12.37 2.29
C GLY A 85 -13.29 -11.74 3.35
N LYS A 86 -12.79 -12.53 4.31
CA LYS A 86 -11.81 -12.07 5.30
C LYS A 86 -10.44 -11.80 4.67
N ASP A 87 -10.03 -12.64 3.71
CA ASP A 87 -8.82 -12.43 2.93
C ASP A 87 -8.91 -11.14 2.11
N LEU A 88 -10.05 -10.91 1.44
CA LEU A 88 -10.29 -9.67 0.69
C LEU A 88 -10.29 -8.44 1.59
N LEU A 89 -10.94 -8.50 2.76
CA LEU A 89 -10.91 -7.40 3.73
C LEU A 89 -9.49 -7.10 4.20
N SER A 90 -8.73 -8.13 4.57
CA SER A 90 -7.34 -7.99 5.02
C SER A 90 -6.47 -7.37 3.93
N TYR A 91 -6.67 -7.79 2.68
CA TYR A 91 -6.00 -7.24 1.51
C TYR A 91 -6.28 -5.75 1.32
N VAL A 92 -7.55 -5.36 1.34
CA VAL A 92 -7.98 -3.95 1.16
C VAL A 92 -7.43 -3.06 2.27
N LEU A 93 -7.50 -3.52 3.52
CA LEU A 93 -6.96 -2.78 4.66
C LEU A 93 -5.44 -2.65 4.60
N LEU A 94 -4.73 -3.72 4.22
CA LEU A 94 -3.27 -3.68 4.07
C LEU A 94 -2.85 -2.71 2.96
N THR A 95 -3.49 -2.79 1.80
CA THR A 95 -3.20 -1.90 0.65
C THR A 95 -3.40 -0.44 1.04
N LYS A 96 -4.49 -0.12 1.75
CA LYS A 96 -4.74 1.22 2.27
C LYS A 96 -3.66 1.67 3.26
N LEU A 97 -3.24 0.78 4.15
CA LEU A 97 -2.20 1.08 5.14
C LEU A 97 -0.85 1.36 4.46
N VAL A 98 -0.50 0.61 3.41
CA VAL A 98 0.68 0.84 2.58
C VAL A 98 0.65 2.22 1.95
N CYS A 99 -0.45 2.61 1.30
CA CYS A 99 -0.57 3.95 0.71
C CYS A 99 -0.38 5.05 1.77
N ASN A 100 -0.98 4.88 2.96
CA ASN A 100 -0.81 5.84 4.06
C ASN A 100 0.66 5.95 4.51
N ILE A 101 1.37 4.83 4.60
CA ILE A 101 2.80 4.82 4.93
C ILE A 101 3.58 5.57 3.86
N LEU A 102 3.39 5.27 2.58
CA LEU A 102 4.10 5.96 1.49
C LEU A 102 3.84 7.47 1.51
N ASN A 103 2.60 7.89 1.73
CA ASN A 103 2.22 9.31 1.80
C ASN A 103 2.80 10.04 3.01
N LYS A 104 2.98 9.35 4.14
CA LYS A 104 3.61 9.93 5.34
C LYS A 104 5.05 10.40 5.06
N TYR A 105 5.76 9.68 4.20
CA TYR A 105 7.15 9.95 3.84
C TYR A 105 7.29 10.65 2.47
N LYS A 106 6.22 11.28 1.99
CA LYS A 106 6.23 12.02 0.72
C LYS A 106 7.19 13.21 0.81
N VAL A 107 7.87 13.51 -0.30
CA VAL A 107 8.66 14.74 -0.44
C VAL A 107 7.82 15.82 -1.12
N GLU A 108 7.96 17.06 -0.66
CA GLU A 108 7.31 18.24 -1.27
C GLU A 108 8.09 18.74 -2.50
#